data_AF-A0AAV5ZRJ7-F1
#
_entry.id   AF-A0AAV5ZRJ7-F1
#
_cell.length_a   1.000
_cell.length_b   1.000
_cell.length_c   1.000
_cell.angle_alpha   90.00
_cell.angle_beta   90.00
_cell.angle_gamma   90.00
#
_symmetry.space_group_name_H-M   'P 1'
#
loop_
_entity.id
_entity.type
_entity.pdbx_description
1 polymer ?
#
loop_
_entity_poly.entity_id
_entity_poly.type
_entity_poly.pdbx_seq_one_letter_code
_entity_poly.pdbx_strand_id
1 'polypeptide(L)'
;MAACLLGTVWAAPSGRAQAELDCARPAQGRELIARLRLAEIEGAEDIHRAAMWDAFGRCPEAQAGGPCRAATRERFEAEWERKRAQIEAKYRTVLSDFERRCRGILSRGRSWPPRAAS
;
A
#
# COMPACT_ATOMS: atom_id res chain seq x y z
N MET A 1 -15.06 45.69 16.84
CA MET A 1 -14.07 45.72 15.75
C MET A 1 -14.05 44.35 15.09
N ALA A 2 -14.47 44.28 13.84
CA ALA A 2 -14.59 43.05 13.06
C ALA A 2 -13.21 42.62 12.54
N ALA A 3 -12.82 41.38 12.80
CA ALA A 3 -11.64 40.76 12.19
C ALA A 3 -12.10 39.76 11.13
N CYS A 4 -11.83 40.10 9.87
CA CYS A 4 -12.14 39.29 8.69
C CYS A 4 -11.49 37.90 8.77
N LEU A 5 -12.31 36.86 8.82
CA LEU A 5 -11.92 35.49 8.55
C LEU A 5 -11.64 35.36 7.04
N LEU A 6 -10.38 35.52 6.63
CA LEU A 6 -9.91 35.13 5.30
C LEU A 6 -9.87 33.61 5.25
N GLY A 7 -10.98 33.01 4.81
CA GLY A 7 -11.05 31.60 4.46
C GLY A 7 -10.22 31.34 3.22
N THR A 8 -8.98 30.89 3.40
CA THR A 8 -8.20 30.28 2.31
C THR A 8 -8.82 28.92 1.99
N VAL A 9 -9.66 28.87 0.95
CA VAL A 9 -10.06 27.63 0.30
C VAL A 9 -8.81 27.05 -0.35
N TRP A 10 -8.19 26.07 0.31
CA TRP A 10 -7.20 25.23 -0.35
C TRP A 10 -7.92 24.44 -1.43
N ALA A 11 -7.78 24.88 -2.68
CA ALA A 11 -8.21 24.11 -3.84
C ALA A 11 -7.36 22.83 -3.88
N ALA A 12 -7.88 21.74 -3.32
CA ALA A 12 -7.28 20.43 -3.48
C ALA A 12 -7.19 20.14 -4.99
N PRO A 13 -6.01 19.78 -5.53
CA PRO A 13 -5.92 19.40 -6.93
C PRO A 13 -6.91 18.26 -7.18
N SER A 14 -7.84 18.51 -8.10
CA SER A 14 -8.86 17.55 -8.51
C SER A 14 -8.20 16.21 -8.82
N GLY A 15 -8.66 15.11 -8.24
CA GLY A 15 -8.02 13.78 -8.39
C GLY A 15 -7.86 13.30 -9.84
N ARG A 16 -8.49 13.95 -10.83
CA ARG A 16 -8.25 13.75 -12.27
C ARG A 16 -6.89 14.30 -12.74
N ALA A 17 -6.49 15.49 -12.31
CA ALA A 17 -5.22 16.10 -12.73
C ALA A 17 -4.02 15.29 -12.20
N GLN A 18 -4.12 14.79 -10.97
CA GLN A 18 -3.10 13.92 -10.40
C GLN A 18 -3.06 12.55 -11.09
N ALA A 19 -4.22 11.96 -11.39
CA ALA A 19 -4.29 10.72 -12.15
C ALA A 19 -3.73 10.86 -13.58
N GLU A 20 -3.94 11.99 -14.26
CA GLU A 20 -3.35 12.27 -15.57
C GLU A 20 -1.81 12.36 -15.51
N LEU A 21 -1.27 13.04 -14.50
CA LEU A 21 0.17 13.13 -14.24
C LEU A 21 0.78 11.76 -13.94
N ASP A 22 0.13 10.98 -13.08
CA ASP A 22 0.59 9.63 -12.72
C ASP A 22 0.57 8.68 -13.93
N CYS A 23 -0.44 8.82 -14.80
CA CYS A 23 -0.56 8.02 -16.02
C CYS A 23 0.32 8.49 -17.17
N ALA A 24 0.90 9.69 -17.11
CA ALA A 24 1.94 10.14 -18.04
C ALA A 24 3.27 9.41 -17.81
N ARG A 25 3.51 8.87 -16.61
CA ARG A 25 4.72 8.11 -16.25
C ARG A 25 4.37 6.79 -15.53
N PRO A 26 3.73 5.84 -16.21
CA PRO A 26 3.20 4.63 -15.56
C PRO A 26 4.29 3.76 -14.93
N ALA A 27 5.51 3.76 -15.48
CA ALA A 27 6.64 3.06 -14.88
C ALA A 27 6.99 3.58 -13.48
N GLN A 28 6.94 4.90 -13.26
CA GLN A 28 7.21 5.51 -11.95
C GLN A 28 6.10 5.19 -10.95
N GLY A 29 4.83 5.19 -11.38
CA GLY A 29 3.70 4.77 -10.54
C GLY A 29 3.79 3.31 -10.09
N ARG A 30 4.15 2.40 -11.01
CA ARG A 30 4.38 0.98 -10.68
C ARG A 30 5.51 0.79 -9.67
N GLU A 31 6.61 1.50 -9.88
CA GLU A 31 7.76 1.48 -9.00
C GLU A 31 7.41 1.98 -7.60
N LEU A 32 6.66 3.08 -7.49
CA LEU A 32 6.18 3.59 -6.21
C LEU A 32 5.29 2.57 -5.49
N ILE A 33 4.34 1.95 -6.19
CA ILE A 33 3.47 0.89 -5.64
C ILE A 33 4.31 -0.29 -5.14
N ALA A 34 5.36 -0.69 -5.87
CA ALA A 34 6.25 -1.76 -5.45
C ALA A 34 7.04 -1.43 -4.18
N ARG A 35 7.53 -0.19 -4.05
CA ARG A 35 8.22 0.28 -2.84
C ARG A 35 7.28 0.33 -1.64
N LEU A 36 6.06 0.84 -1.81
CA LEU A 36 5.06 0.89 -0.75
C LEU A 36 4.70 -0.52 -0.26
N ARG A 37 4.56 -1.48 -1.18
CA ARG A 37 4.37 -2.90 -0.83
C ARG A 37 5.51 -3.41 0.02
N LEU A 38 6.75 -3.18 -0.39
CA LEU A 38 7.93 -3.65 0.33
C LEU A 38 7.98 -3.03 1.74
N ALA A 39 7.83 -1.72 1.85
CA ALA A 39 7.83 -1.01 3.13
C ALA A 39 6.72 -1.51 4.08
N GLU A 40 5.54 -1.82 3.56
CA GLU A 40 4.45 -2.38 4.38
C GLU A 40 4.75 -3.81 4.85
N ILE A 41 5.40 -4.63 4.02
CA ILE A 41 5.87 -5.97 4.42
C ILE A 41 6.94 -5.84 5.51
N GLU A 42 7.98 -5.03 5.29
CA GLU A 42 9.07 -4.84 6.25
C GLU A 42 8.55 -4.32 7.60
N GLY A 43 7.71 -3.29 7.59
CA GLY A 43 7.10 -2.77 8.81
C GLY A 43 6.20 -3.79 9.52
N ALA A 44 5.47 -4.62 8.77
CA ALA A 44 4.67 -5.70 9.36
C ALA A 44 5.55 -6.82 9.93
N GLU A 45 6.68 -7.14 9.28
CA GLU A 45 7.63 -8.14 9.76
C GLU A 45 8.27 -7.71 11.08
N ASP A 46 8.68 -6.45 11.20
CA ASP A 46 9.27 -5.91 12.42
C ASP A 46 8.30 -6.01 13.61
N ILE A 47 7.04 -5.60 13.41
CA ILE A 47 5.99 -5.71 14.43
C ILE A 47 5.74 -7.19 14.77
N HIS A 48 5.68 -8.05 13.76
CA HIS A 48 5.42 -9.47 13.95
C HIS A 48 6.55 -10.16 14.74
N ARG A 49 7.80 -9.83 14.43
CA ARG A 49 8.99 -10.35 15.13
C ARG A 49 9.04 -9.88 16.57
N ALA A 50 8.71 -8.61 16.85
CA ALA A 50 8.60 -8.10 18.20
C ALA A 50 7.52 -8.84 19.00
N ALA A 51 6.33 -9.02 18.42
CA ALA A 51 5.23 -9.76 19.06
C ALA A 51 5.58 -11.24 19.32
N MET A 52 6.31 -11.89 18.41
CA MET A 52 6.80 -13.25 18.61
C MET A 52 7.81 -13.31 19.78
N TRP A 53 8.73 -12.34 19.83
CA TRP A 53 9.71 -12.26 20.92
C TRP A 53 9.03 -12.08 22.28
N ASP A 54 8.07 -11.16 22.38
CA ASP A 54 7.28 -10.96 23.59
C ASP A 54 6.53 -12.24 23.99
N ALA A 55 6.03 -13.00 23.01
CA ALA A 55 5.35 -14.26 23.27
C ALA A 55 6.28 -15.34 23.84
N PHE A 56 7.56 -15.34 23.49
CA PHE A 56 8.55 -16.24 24.11
C PHE A 56 8.74 -15.97 25.59
N GLY A 57 8.52 -14.73 26.06
CA GLY A 57 8.56 -14.38 27.49
C GLY A 57 7.49 -15.07 28.34
N ARG A 58 6.47 -15.68 27.71
CA ARG A 58 5.45 -16.49 28.40
C ARG A 58 5.82 -17.98 28.50
N CYS A 59 6.88 -18.42 27.84
CA CYS A 59 7.34 -19.80 27.92
C CYS A 59 8.21 -20.02 29.17
N PRO A 60 8.24 -21.25 29.71
CA PRO A 60 9.19 -21.60 30.77
C PRO A 60 10.63 -21.25 30.41
N GLU A 61 11.44 -20.93 31.42
CA GLU A 61 12.85 -20.63 31.22
C GLU A 61 13.67 -21.90 30.91
N ALA A 62 14.93 -21.68 30.51
CA ALA A 62 15.91 -22.73 30.22
C ALA A 62 15.40 -23.77 29.21
N GLN A 63 15.92 -25.00 29.30
CA GLN A 63 15.62 -26.08 28.36
C GLN A 63 14.14 -26.53 28.40
N ALA A 64 13.47 -26.37 29.55
CA ALA A 64 12.06 -26.73 29.71
C ALA A 64 11.12 -25.91 28.78
N GLY A 65 11.52 -24.69 28.40
CA GLY A 65 10.76 -23.85 27.48
C GLY A 65 10.91 -24.18 25.99
N GLY A 66 11.81 -25.09 25.62
CA GLY A 66 12.11 -25.42 24.22
C GLY A 66 10.86 -25.76 23.39
N PRO A 67 10.02 -26.73 23.83
CA PRO A 67 8.79 -27.08 23.13
C PRO A 67 7.79 -25.92 23.01
N CYS A 68 7.65 -25.10 24.06
CA CYS A 68 6.76 -23.93 24.04
C CYS A 68 7.21 -22.89 23.01
N ARG A 69 8.51 -22.61 22.93
CA ARG A 69 9.07 -21.66 21.95
C ARG A 69 8.97 -22.19 20.52
N ALA A 70 9.13 -23.50 20.32
CA ALA A 70 8.93 -24.13 19.01
C ALA A 70 7.47 -24.00 18.54
N ALA A 71 6.51 -24.39 19.36
CA ALA A 71 5.08 -24.26 19.03
C ALA A 71 4.66 -22.80 18.83
N THR A 72 5.22 -21.87 19.61
CA THR A 72 5.00 -20.43 19.42
C THR A 72 5.53 -19.98 18.07
N ARG A 73 6.75 -20.39 17.70
CA ARG A 73 7.36 -20.03 16.42
C ARG A 73 6.51 -20.51 15.24
N GLU A 74 6.10 -21.77 15.24
CA GLU A 74 5.25 -22.33 14.18
C GLU A 74 3.94 -21.55 14.00
N ARG A 75 3.29 -21.19 15.13
CA ARG A 75 2.06 -20.37 15.08
C ARG A 75 2.32 -19.00 14.46
N PHE A 76 3.38 -18.32 14.90
CA PHE A 76 3.74 -17.00 14.40
C PHE A 76 4.15 -17.06 12.92
N GLU A 77 4.95 -18.05 12.50
CA GLU A 77 5.27 -18.26 11.07
C GLU A 77 4.01 -18.44 10.22
N ALA A 78 3.04 -19.24 10.68
CA ALA A 78 1.76 -19.39 9.97
C ALA A 78 0.94 -18.08 9.93
N GLU A 79 0.95 -17.29 11.01
CA GLU A 79 0.33 -15.96 11.05
C GLU A 79 1.01 -14.97 10.10
N TRP A 80 2.36 -15.00 10.04
CA TRP A 80 3.16 -14.17 9.15
C TRP A 80 2.85 -14.45 7.69
N GLU A 81 2.83 -15.72 7.29
CA GLU A 81 2.52 -16.11 5.90
C GLU A 81 1.12 -15.61 5.48
N ARG A 82 0.12 -15.72 6.37
CA ARG A 82 -1.21 -15.15 6.11
C ARG A 82 -1.17 -13.63 5.97
N LYS A 83 -0.43 -12.94 6.85
CA LYS A 83 -0.34 -11.48 6.83
C LYS A 83 0.38 -10.97 5.58
N ARG A 84 1.49 -11.59 5.22
CA ARG A 84 2.24 -11.30 4.00
C ARG A 84 1.37 -11.50 2.76
N ALA A 85 0.67 -12.64 2.66
CA ALA A 85 -0.23 -12.91 1.55
C ALA A 85 -1.36 -11.86 1.44
N GLN A 86 -1.89 -11.38 2.58
CA GLN A 86 -2.88 -10.30 2.60
C GLN A 86 -2.31 -8.98 2.03
N ILE A 87 -1.08 -8.61 2.43
CA ILE A 87 -0.41 -7.39 1.93
C ILE A 87 -0.16 -7.54 0.42
N GLU A 88 0.37 -8.67 -0.03
CA GLU A 88 0.61 -8.93 -1.45
C GLU A 88 -0.68 -8.85 -2.28
N ALA A 89 -1.79 -9.42 -1.77
CA ALA A 89 -3.09 -9.33 -2.41
C ALA A 89 -3.62 -7.89 -2.49
N LYS A 90 -3.49 -7.11 -1.42
CA LYS A 90 -3.84 -5.68 -1.38
C LYS A 90 -3.12 -4.91 -2.49
N TYR A 91 -1.81 -5.07 -2.60
CA TYR A 91 -1.01 -4.33 -3.60
C TYR A 91 -1.23 -4.81 -5.02
N ARG A 92 -1.59 -6.09 -5.23
CA ARG A 92 -2.05 -6.59 -6.52
C ARG A 92 -3.31 -5.85 -6.99
N THR A 93 -4.27 -5.64 -6.10
CA THR A 93 -5.49 -4.86 -6.39
C THR A 93 -5.16 -3.41 -6.69
N VAL A 94 -4.32 -2.76 -5.86
CA VAL A 94 -3.89 -1.37 -6.06
C VAL A 94 -3.23 -1.18 -7.42
N LEU A 95 -2.34 -2.10 -7.81
CA LEU A 95 -1.68 -2.08 -9.12
C LEU A 95 -2.69 -2.25 -10.26
N SER A 96 -3.60 -3.22 -10.16
CA SER A 96 -4.64 -3.45 -11.16
C SER A 96 -5.53 -2.21 -11.35
N ASP A 97 -5.90 -1.56 -10.25
CA ASP A 97 -6.72 -0.34 -10.25
C ASP A 97 -5.98 0.85 -10.86
N PHE A 98 -4.70 1.00 -10.54
CA PHE A 98 -3.84 1.99 -11.18
C PHE A 98 -3.80 1.80 -12.69
N GLU A 99 -3.48 0.59 -13.16
CA GLU A 99 -3.37 0.30 -14.59
C GLU A 99 -4.70 0.47 -15.32
N ARG A 100 -5.81 0.02 -14.70
CA ARG A 100 -7.16 0.19 -15.24
C ARG A 100 -7.51 1.66 -15.40
N ARG A 101 -7.20 2.51 -14.41
CA ARG A 101 -7.43 3.96 -14.50
C ARG A 101 -6.59 4.58 -15.61
N CYS A 102 -5.30 4.25 -15.71
CA CYS A 102 -4.45 4.78 -16.77
C CYS A 102 -4.90 4.35 -18.17
N ARG A 103 -5.31 3.10 -18.36
CA ARG A 103 -5.91 2.67 -19.63
C ARG A 103 -7.16 3.50 -19.97
N GLY A 104 -8.03 3.76 -18.99
CA GLY A 104 -9.26 4.53 -19.16
C GLY A 104 -9.06 6.03 -19.42
N ILE A 105 -7.95 6.61 -18.96
CA ILE A 105 -7.56 8.00 -19.26
C ILE A 105 -6.96 8.07 -20.66
N LEU A 106 -6.03 7.17 -21.00
CA LEU A 106 -5.39 7.13 -22.32
C LEU A 106 -6.39 6.82 -23.45
N SER A 107 -7.40 5.98 -23.20
CA SER A 107 -8.45 5.71 -24.19
C SER A 107 -9.37 6.92 -24.43
N ARG A 108 -9.65 7.72 -23.39
CA ARG A 108 -10.44 8.96 -23.51
C ARG A 108 -9.65 10.14 -24.09
N GLY A 109 -8.36 10.24 -23.81
CA GLY A 109 -7.47 11.20 -24.44
C GLY A 109 -7.29 10.95 -25.94
N ARG A 110 -7.43 9.70 -26.39
CA ARG A 110 -7.42 9.31 -27.82
C ARG A 110 -8.76 9.47 -28.54
N SER A 111 -9.88 9.65 -27.83
CA SER A 111 -11.21 9.83 -28.44
C SER A 111 -11.57 11.30 -28.72
N TRP A 112 -10.57 12.20 -28.76
CA TRP A 112 -10.74 13.59 -29.17
C TRP A 112 -10.28 13.80 -30.62
N PRO A 113 -11.18 14.15 -31.55
CA PRO A 113 -10.82 14.96 -32.71
C PRO A 113 -11.27 16.42 -32.45
N PRO A 114 -10.50 17.47 -32.80
CA PRO A 114 -11.14 18.58 -33.47
C PRO A 114 -11.57 18.06 -34.84
N ARG A 115 -12.87 18.08 -35.11
CA ARG A 115 -13.40 17.85 -36.46
C ARG A 115 -12.67 18.80 -37.42
N ALA A 116 -11.89 18.27 -38.35
CA ALA A 116 -11.69 18.94 -39.61
C ALA A 116 -12.92 18.58 -40.47
N ALA A 117 -13.97 19.40 -40.36
CA ALA A 117 -14.99 19.43 -41.39
C ALA A 117 -14.44 20.34 -42.50
N SER A 118 -14.10 19.75 -43.65
CA SER A 118 -13.90 20.43 -44.92
C SER A 118 -15.11 20.18 -45.79
#